data_AF-A0A9N9NYJ3-F1
#
_entry.id   AF-A0A9N9NYJ3-F1
#
_cell.length_a   1.000
_cell.length_b   1.000
_cell.length_c   1.000
_cell.angle_alpha   90.00
_cell.angle_beta   90.00
_cell.angle_gamma   90.00
#
_symmetry.space_group_name_H-M   'P 1'
#
loop_
_entity.id
_entity.type
_entity.pdbx_description
1 polymer ?
#
loop_
_entity_poly.entity_id
_entity_poly.type
_entity_poly.pdbx_seq_one_letter_code
_entity_poly.pdbx_strand_id
1 'polypeptide(L)'
;VVLLSLSNEPNKMRSRPKHEAATFLKKRASIEDEYGRMMIKLAKSMQESHHLSDTKRGSYGDNWINMIKLHESIGENRVKFAAAIQEISEEVSVLHKEAEKSRKN
;
A
#
# COMPACT_ATOMS: atom_id res chain seq x y z
N VAL A 1 10.91 -42.48 -19.97
CA VAL A 1 10.05 -41.87 -18.93
C VAL A 1 10.77 -40.79 -18.12
N VAL A 2 12.05 -40.96 -17.74
CA VAL A 2 12.80 -39.98 -16.95
C VAL A 2 13.13 -38.66 -17.69
N LEU A 3 13.22 -38.68 -19.02
CA LEU A 3 13.53 -37.47 -19.82
C LEU A 3 12.36 -36.48 -19.98
N LEU A 4 11.12 -36.88 -19.64
CA LEU A 4 9.94 -35.98 -19.67
C LEU A 4 9.71 -35.26 -18.33
N SER A 5 10.39 -35.67 -17.25
CA SER A 5 10.29 -34.99 -15.95
C SER A 5 11.19 -33.76 -15.82
N LEU A 6 12.24 -33.64 -16.65
CA LEU A 6 13.21 -32.54 -16.60
C LEU A 6 12.80 -31.31 -17.42
N SER A 7 11.84 -31.44 -18.34
CA SER A 7 11.37 -30.31 -19.17
C SER A 7 10.42 -29.35 -18.44
N ASN A 8 9.95 -29.70 -17.24
CA ASN A 8 8.91 -28.94 -16.52
C ASN A 8 9.44 -28.13 -15.32
N GLU A 9 10.66 -28.39 -14.84
CA GLU A 9 11.25 -27.67 -13.71
C GLU A 9 11.66 -26.20 -13.99
N PRO A 10 12.29 -25.84 -15.13
CA PRO A 10 12.71 -24.46 -15.36
C PRO A 10 11.54 -23.47 -15.53
N ASN A 11 10.37 -23.96 -15.94
CA ASN A 11 9.17 -23.14 -16.10
C ASN A 11 8.50 -22.78 -14.75
N LYS A 12 8.52 -23.69 -13.78
CA LYS A 12 7.99 -23.46 -12.42
C LYS A 12 8.85 -22.45 -11.64
N MET A 13 10.17 -22.47 -11.84
CA MET A 13 11.08 -21.49 -11.24
C MET A 13 10.90 -20.07 -11.81
N ARG A 14 10.59 -19.91 -13.10
CA ARG A 14 10.39 -18.57 -13.71
C ARG A 14 9.08 -17.89 -13.30
N SER A 15 8.07 -18.65 -12.83
CA SER A 15 6.77 -18.09 -12.46
C SER A 15 6.64 -17.74 -10.96
N ARG A 16 7.48 -18.32 -10.10
CA ARG A 16 7.55 -18.03 -8.65
C ARG A 16 7.83 -16.56 -8.29
N PRO A 17 8.83 -15.87 -8.88
CA PRO A 17 9.17 -14.49 -8.47
C PRO A 17 8.03 -13.49 -8.72
N LYS A 18 7.23 -13.72 -9.76
CA LYS A 18 6.10 -12.85 -10.11
C LYS A 18 4.95 -12.98 -9.10
N HIS A 19 4.70 -14.19 -8.62
CA HIS A 19 3.71 -14.44 -7.56
C HIS A 19 4.16 -13.85 -6.21
N GLU A 20 5.46 -13.97 -5.89
CA GLU A 20 6.05 -13.37 -4.69
C GLU A 20 5.97 -11.84 -4.72
N ALA A 21 6.22 -11.23 -5.89
CA ALA A 21 6.09 -9.78 -6.09
C ALA A 21 4.66 -9.28 -5.88
N ALA A 22 3.64 -9.91 -6.49
CA ALA A 22 2.24 -9.55 -6.26
C ALA A 22 1.84 -9.68 -4.78
N THR A 23 2.26 -10.76 -4.13
CA THR A 23 1.99 -10.97 -2.70
C THR A 23 2.64 -9.89 -1.84
N PHE A 24 3.88 -9.50 -2.15
CA PHE A 24 4.58 -8.41 -1.48
C PHE A 24 3.84 -7.07 -1.66
N LEU A 25 3.45 -6.74 -2.90
CA LEU A 25 2.74 -5.49 -3.20
C LEU A 25 1.40 -5.42 -2.46
N LYS A 26 0.63 -6.51 -2.43
CA LYS A 26 -0.62 -6.57 -1.67
C LYS A 26 -0.41 -6.32 -0.17
N LYS A 27 0.62 -6.92 0.43
CA LYS A 27 0.97 -6.66 1.85
C LYS A 27 1.39 -5.21 2.06
N ARG A 28 2.19 -4.66 1.15
CA ARG A 28 2.63 -3.26 1.20
C ARG A 28 1.45 -2.29 1.10
N ALA A 29 0.51 -2.53 0.18
CA ALA A 29 -0.71 -1.73 0.06
C ALA A 29 -1.50 -1.71 1.37
N SER A 30 -1.69 -2.87 2.01
CA SER A 30 -2.37 -2.96 3.31
C SER A 30 -1.69 -2.13 4.40
N ILE A 31 -0.36 -2.16 4.48
CA ILE A 31 0.40 -1.38 5.47
C ILE A 31 0.22 0.12 5.24
N GLU A 32 0.30 0.56 3.99
CA GLU A 32 0.16 1.98 3.63
C GLU A 32 -1.28 2.49 3.85
N ASP A 33 -2.29 1.66 3.58
CA ASP A 33 -3.71 2.00 3.81
C ASP A 33 -4.00 2.14 5.31
N GLU A 34 -3.55 1.18 6.12
CA GLU A 34 -3.70 1.23 7.57
C GLU A 34 -2.98 2.45 8.17
N TYR A 35 -1.72 2.66 7.79
CA TYR A 35 -0.96 3.85 8.20
C TYR A 35 -1.71 5.14 7.84
N GLY A 36 -2.17 5.25 6.59
CA GLY A 36 -2.87 6.44 6.10
C GLY A 36 -4.15 6.73 6.89
N ARG A 37 -5.00 5.70 7.09
CA ARG A 37 -6.25 5.83 7.86
C ARG A 37 -6.01 6.18 9.32
N MET A 38 -5.03 5.54 9.96
CA MET A 38 -4.68 5.82 11.35
C MET A 38 -4.13 7.25 11.52
N MET A 39 -3.30 7.71 10.57
CA MET A 39 -2.76 9.06 10.59
C MET A 39 -3.84 10.12 10.42
N ILE A 40 -4.77 9.94 9.48
CA ILE A 40 -5.92 10.85 9.30
C ILE A 40 -6.75 10.91 10.59
N LYS A 41 -7.06 9.75 11.18
CA LYS A 41 -7.84 9.69 12.42
C LYS A 41 -7.15 10.42 13.57
N LEU A 42 -5.85 10.19 13.74
CA LEU A 42 -5.04 10.85 14.77
C LEU A 42 -4.94 12.36 14.55
N ALA A 43 -4.72 12.80 13.31
CA ALA A 43 -4.63 14.22 12.99
C ALA A 43 -5.95 14.94 13.28
N LYS A 44 -7.10 14.34 12.91
CA LYS A 44 -8.42 14.92 13.18
C LYS A 44 -8.72 15.03 14.68
N SER A 45 -8.43 13.97 15.46
CA SER A 45 -8.66 14.03 16.91
C SER A 45 -7.79 15.07 17.60
N MET A 46 -6.57 15.32 17.12
CA MET A 46 -5.72 16.39 17.67
C MET A 46 -6.22 17.79 17.30
N GLN A 47 -6.75 17.99 16.10
CA GLN A 47 -7.39 19.26 15.71
C GLN A 47 -8.60 19.56 16.60
N GLU A 48 -9.47 18.58 16.84
CA GLU A 48 -10.64 18.73 17.73
C GLU A 48 -10.23 19.07 19.17
N SER A 49 -9.20 18.41 19.70
CA SER A 49 -8.70 18.69 21.06
C SER A 49 -8.12 20.09 21.22
N HIS A 50 -7.52 20.65 20.17
CA HIS A 50 -6.95 22.00 20.19
C HIS A 50 -8.04 23.08 20.15
N HIS A 51 -9.14 22.85 19.43
CA HIS A 51 -10.28 23.77 19.39
C HIS A 51 -10.98 23.91 20.75
N LEU A 52 -10.84 22.92 21.64
CA LEU A 52 -11.39 22.96 22.99
C LEU A 52 -10.48 23.68 24.01
N SER A 53 -9.22 23.97 23.65
CA SER A 53 -8.27 24.66 24.52
C SER A 53 -8.11 26.13 24.11
N ASP A 54 -8.98 27.01 24.62
CA ASP A 54 -8.93 28.47 24.40
C ASP A 54 -7.61 29.13 24.86
N THR A 55 -6.81 28.42 25.67
CA THR A 55 -5.62 28.92 26.35
C THR A 55 -4.33 28.95 25.52
N LYS A 56 -4.34 28.48 24.26
CA LYS A 56 -3.12 28.39 23.40
C LYS A 56 -3.15 29.29 22.17
N ARG A 57 -3.86 30.43 22.25
CA ARG A 57 -3.99 31.39 21.14
C ARG A 57 -2.68 32.19 20.95
N GLY A 58 -1.99 31.94 19.84
CA GLY A 58 -0.71 32.57 19.48
C GLY A 58 0.02 31.79 18.37
N SER A 59 1.14 32.31 17.87
CA SER A 59 1.90 31.72 16.75
C SER A 59 2.27 30.24 16.93
N TYR A 60 2.48 29.80 18.18
CA TYR A 60 2.71 28.40 18.51
C TYR A 60 1.49 27.52 18.22
N GLY A 61 0.29 27.94 18.63
CA GLY A 61 -0.95 27.20 18.38
C GLY A 61 -1.26 27.09 16.89
N ASP A 62 -1.04 28.17 16.15
CA ASP A 62 -1.21 28.18 14.69
C ASP A 62 -0.22 27.23 14.00
N ASN A 63 1.06 27.26 14.39
CA ASN A 63 2.07 26.34 13.86
C ASN A 63 1.76 24.88 14.21
N TRP A 64 1.27 24.61 15.42
CA TRP A 64 0.84 23.28 15.84
C TRP A 64 -0.31 22.75 14.99
N ILE A 65 -1.35 23.56 14.74
CA ILE A 65 -2.46 23.19 13.85
C ILE A 65 -1.98 22.96 12.42
N ASN A 66 -1.10 23.82 11.90
CA ASN A 66 -0.54 23.64 10.55
C ASN A 66 0.25 22.33 10.43
N MET A 67 1.04 21.99 11.46
CA MET A 67 1.75 20.71 11.53
C MET A 67 0.77 19.53 11.51
N ILE A 68 -0.32 19.58 12.28
CA ILE A 68 -1.31 18.50 12.28
C ILE A 68 -2.00 18.35 10.91
N LYS A 69 -2.38 19.46 10.26
CA LYS A 69 -2.97 19.44 8.91
C LYS A 69 -2.03 18.84 7.87
N LEU A 70 -0.72 19.11 7.98
CA LEU A 70 0.28 18.46 7.14
C LEU A 70 0.25 16.94 7.32
N HIS A 71 0.17 16.45 8.56
CA HIS A 71 0.08 15.02 8.83
C HIS A 71 -1.23 14.38 8.33
N GLU A 72 -2.35 15.10 8.36
CA GLU A 72 -3.60 14.66 7.73
C GLU A 72 -3.40 14.45 6.22
N SER A 73 -2.81 15.43 5.53
CA SER A 73 -2.50 15.34 4.10
C SER A 73 -1.52 14.20 3.77
N ILE A 74 -0.51 13.95 4.63
CA ILE A 74 0.36 12.78 4.52
C ILE A 74 -0.48 11.49 4.58
N GLY A 75 -1.43 11.40 5.50
CA GLY A 75 -2.32 10.24 5.61
C GLY A 75 -3.16 10.02 4.35
N GLU A 76 -3.73 11.09 3.78
CA GLU A 76 -4.49 11.02 2.51
C GLU A 76 -3.63 10.53 1.34
N ASN A 77 -2.39 11.04 1.24
CA ASN A 77 -1.45 10.62 0.21
C ASN A 77 -1.08 9.14 0.35
N ARG A 78 -0.98 8.64 1.58
CA ARG A 78 -0.68 7.22 1.87
C ARG A 78 -1.82 6.30 1.48
N VAL A 79 -3.07 6.70 1.71
CA VAL A 79 -4.25 5.95 1.23
C VAL A 79 -4.29 5.90 -0.31
N LYS A 80 -4.03 7.02 -0.99
CA LYS A 80 -3.93 7.05 -2.47
C LYS A 80 -2.81 6.17 -2.98
N PHE A 81 -1.65 6.20 -2.32
CA PHE A 81 -0.52 5.36 -2.68
C PHE A 81 -0.80 3.86 -2.47
N ALA A 82 -1.48 3.50 -1.37
CA ALA A 82 -1.94 2.14 -1.14
C ALA A 82 -2.84 1.64 -2.27
N ALA A 83 -3.79 2.46 -2.72
CA ALA A 83 -4.67 2.13 -3.84
C ALA A 83 -3.87 1.90 -5.14
N ALA A 84 -2.90 2.75 -5.45
CA ALA A 84 -2.03 2.58 -6.61
C ALA A 84 -1.19 1.29 -6.54
N ILE A 85 -0.65 0.94 -5.36
CA ILE A 85 0.07 -0.33 -5.17
C ILE A 85 -0.87 -1.54 -5.36
N GLN A 86 -2.12 -1.43 -4.88
CA GLN A 86 -3.10 -2.48 -4.99
C GLN A 86 -3.46 -2.77 -6.46
N GLU A 87 -3.64 -1.71 -7.28
CA GLU A 87 -3.86 -1.83 -8.73
C GLU A 87 -2.67 -2.54 -9.41
N ILE A 88 -1.43 -2.10 -9.14
CA ILE A 88 -0.23 -2.75 -9.68
C ILE A 88 -0.14 -4.22 -9.23
N SER A 89 -0.50 -4.53 -7.98
CA SER A 89 -0.53 -5.90 -7.48
C SER A 89 -1.50 -6.79 -8.27
N GLU A 90 -2.64 -6.25 -8.67
CA GLU A 90 -3.66 -6.95 -9.44
C GLU A 90 -3.20 -7.16 -10.89
N GLU A 91 -2.63 -6.14 -11.52
CA GLU A 91 -2.04 -6.24 -12.87
C GLU A 91 -0.95 -7.33 -12.94
N VAL A 92 -0.01 -7.33 -11.98
CA VAL A 92 1.04 -8.36 -11.91
C VAL A 92 0.44 -9.76 -11.74
N SER A 93 -0.64 -9.87 -10.97
CA SER A 93 -1.36 -11.15 -10.77
C SER A 93 -2.07 -11.63 -12.04
N VAL A 94 -2.66 -10.72 -12.82
CA VAL A 94 -3.31 -11.03 -14.10
C VAL A 94 -2.26 -11.48 -15.12
N LEU A 95 -1.17 -10.72 -15.27
CA LEU A 95 -0.06 -11.05 -16.17
C LEU A 95 0.54 -12.44 -15.86
N HIS A 96 0.60 -12.83 -14.59
CA HIS A 96 1.02 -14.17 -14.19
C HIS A 96 0.06 -15.25 -14.70
N LYS A 97 -1.25 -15.07 -14.48
CA LYS A 97 -2.28 -16.04 -14.93
C LYS A 97 -2.31 -16.18 -16.45
N GLU A 98 -2.16 -15.09 -17.19
CA GLU A 98 -2.11 -15.10 -18.64
C GLU A 98 -0.87 -15.84 -19.15
N ALA A 99 0.30 -15.55 -18.59
CA ALA A 99 1.53 -16.26 -18.93
C ALA A 99 1.43 -17.78 -18.66
N GLU A 100 0.76 -18.22 -17.59
CA GLU A 100 0.49 -19.65 -17.34
C GLU A 100 -0.47 -20.27 -18.38
N LYS A 101 -1.50 -19.55 -18.85
CA LYS A 101 -2.41 -20.04 -19.89
C LYS A 101 -1.72 -20.18 -21.24
N SER A 102 -0.94 -19.18 -21.67
CA SER A 102 -0.21 -19.21 -22.94
C SER A 102 0.84 -20.31 -23.02
N ARG A 103 1.25 -20.91 -21.89
CA ARG A 103 2.18 -22.05 -21.85
C ARG A 103 1.48 -23.41 -21.94
N LYS A 104 0.15 -23.46 -21.77
CA LYS A 104 -0.65 -24.69 -21.83
C LYS A 104 -1.28 -24.94 -23.20
N ASN A 105 -1.29 -23.92 -24.07
CA ASN A 105 -1.71 -23.97 -25.46
C ASN A 105 -0.49 -24.04 -26.37
#